data_AF-A0A7S2X9B8-F1
#
_entry.id   AF-A0A7S2X9B8-F1
#
_cell.length_a   1.000
_cell.length_b   1.000
_cell.length_c   1.000
_cell.angle_alpha   90.00
_cell.angle_beta   90.00
_cell.angle_gamma   90.00
#
_symmetry.space_group_name_H-M   'P 1'
#
loop_
_entity.id
_entity.type
_entity.pdbx_description
1 polymer ?
#
loop_
_entity_poly.entity_id
_entity_poly.type
_entity_poly.pdbx_seq_one_letter_code
_entity_poly.pdbx_strand_id
1 'polypeptide(L)'
;AEFIRECAQSKGLKLTLGDKSKLRKAWKQVKTGGWKGGGGGGGSVAPVGAATTTDTKKKGGDEEKPSKDILNLLTELKIEAYAQEMSKSKHWSQFGGKPSVQTLIDMTKQDRTTLLLAINMKPGHRLKLERHLSTLKATLPKYICDMKVSDVVVGKGCLGLGTKLGEKNVSMAFLGEPVTKGVGMYPKAKGGAKALFVIPKGTPSGALAGGVALNDSQKGRMLGKGVLFRIRMTTNNSIVWASNHVSAKGSKQEFFFAWSEEKLGNLVQLEVVCDGLNVNAPAMWIDPRIILGQNDAPKPVVQPEPPVVHAIMTMMMMMTTTTMR
;
A
#
# COMPACT_ATOMS: atom_id res chain seq x y z
N ALA A 1 0.92 22.89 20.23
CA ALA A 1 0.59 21.78 21.15
C ALA A 1 -0.72 21.14 20.74
N GLU A 2 -1.72 21.94 20.35
CA GLU A 2 -2.97 21.46 19.74
C GLU A 2 -2.73 20.68 18.44
N PHE A 3 -1.93 21.18 17.52
CA PHE A 3 -1.58 20.44 16.28
C PHE A 3 -1.08 19.01 16.51
N ILE A 4 -0.17 18.81 17.49
CA ILE A 4 0.35 17.48 17.86
C ILE A 4 -0.77 16.60 18.44
N ARG A 5 -1.68 17.20 19.21
CA ARG A 5 -2.84 16.52 19.80
C ARG A 5 -3.81 16.09 18.70
N GLU A 6 -4.10 16.97 17.74
CA GLU A 6 -4.96 16.70 16.60
C GLU A 6 -4.40 15.60 15.70
N CYS A 7 -3.11 15.65 15.34
CA CYS A 7 -2.46 14.58 14.56
C CYS A 7 -2.43 13.23 15.29
N ALA A 8 -2.30 13.23 16.62
CA ALA A 8 -2.34 11.99 17.39
C ALA A 8 -3.77 11.45 17.53
N GLN A 9 -4.75 12.33 17.75
CA GLN A 9 -6.17 11.97 17.83
C GLN A 9 -6.70 11.44 16.50
N SER A 10 -6.33 12.06 15.36
CA SER A 10 -6.73 11.58 14.03
C SER A 10 -6.18 10.18 13.70
N LYS A 11 -5.20 9.71 14.47
CA LYS A 11 -4.58 8.37 14.33
C LYS A 11 -4.95 7.41 15.47
N GLY A 12 -5.85 7.80 16.36
CA GLY A 12 -6.24 6.98 17.52
C GLY A 12 -5.14 6.75 18.55
N LEU A 13 -4.05 7.52 18.54
CA LEU A 13 -2.92 7.34 19.45
C LEU A 13 -3.22 7.95 20.83
N LYS A 14 -3.21 7.11 21.86
CA LYS A 14 -3.24 7.56 23.26
C LYS A 14 -1.83 7.95 23.70
N LEU A 15 -1.50 9.25 23.60
CA LEU A 15 -0.20 9.78 24.02
C LEU A 15 -0.09 9.88 25.54
N THR A 16 0.99 9.33 26.11
CA THR A 16 1.36 9.55 27.52
C THR A 16 1.84 11.00 27.74
N LEU A 17 1.97 11.41 29.00
CA LEU A 17 2.59 12.70 29.36
C LEU A 17 4.04 12.79 28.87
N GLY A 18 4.79 11.67 28.94
CA GLY A 18 6.15 11.56 28.40
C GLY A 18 6.20 11.79 26.90
N ASP A 19 5.28 11.18 26.15
CA ASP A 19 5.21 11.32 24.68
C ASP A 19 4.86 12.74 24.27
N LYS A 20 3.91 13.37 24.97
CA LYS A 20 3.55 14.78 24.75
C LYS A 20 4.75 15.70 24.98
N SER A 21 5.57 15.44 26.00
CA SER A 21 6.79 16.21 26.28
C SER A 21 7.85 16.03 25.19
N LYS A 22 8.11 14.77 24.77
CA LYS A 22 9.04 14.43 23.67
C LYS A 22 8.58 15.06 22.34
N LEU A 23 7.30 14.92 22.00
CA LEU A 23 6.70 15.52 20.80
C LEU A 23 6.74 17.06 20.83
N ARG A 24 6.45 17.68 21.98
CA ARG A 24 6.56 19.15 22.14
C ARG A 24 8.00 19.62 22.02
N LYS A 25 8.98 18.93 22.60
CA LYS A 25 10.41 19.25 22.44
C LYS A 25 10.85 19.14 20.99
N ALA A 26 10.51 18.03 20.32
CA ALA A 26 10.82 17.84 18.91
C ALA A 26 10.14 18.90 18.02
N TRP A 27 8.87 19.20 18.25
CA TRP A 27 8.14 20.23 17.52
C TRP A 27 8.69 21.64 17.79
N LYS A 28 9.06 21.94 19.04
CA LYS A 28 9.76 23.19 19.36
C LYS A 28 11.07 23.29 18.60
N GLN A 29 11.91 22.25 18.58
CA GLN A 29 13.15 22.25 17.78
C GLN A 29 12.89 22.46 16.28
N VAL A 30 11.81 21.90 15.75
CA VAL A 30 11.38 22.10 14.36
C VAL A 30 10.91 23.55 14.11
N LYS A 31 10.16 24.16 15.04
CA LYS A 31 9.67 25.55 14.94
C LYS A 31 10.74 26.61 15.23
N THR A 32 11.58 26.39 16.24
CA THR A 32 12.62 27.35 16.68
C THR A 32 13.89 27.21 15.86
N GLY A 33 14.12 26.06 15.22
CA GLY A 33 15.09 25.87 14.14
C GLY A 33 14.65 26.55 12.84
N GLY A 34 14.05 27.74 12.95
CA GLY A 34 13.86 28.64 11.83
C GLY A 34 15.17 28.75 11.06
N TRP A 35 15.07 28.77 9.74
CA TRP A 35 16.13 28.66 8.75
C TRP A 35 17.25 29.72 8.85
N LYS A 36 17.31 30.52 9.92
CA LYS A 36 18.45 31.37 10.22
C LYS A 36 19.61 30.50 10.68
N GLY A 37 20.58 30.32 9.78
CA GLY A 37 21.86 29.77 10.15
C GLY A 37 22.51 30.61 11.25
N GLY A 38 22.76 30.00 12.41
CA GLY A 38 24.08 30.19 13.00
C GLY A 38 25.07 29.40 12.13
N GLY A 39 26.18 29.92 11.60
CA GLY A 39 26.93 31.12 12.02
C GLY A 39 27.37 30.97 13.48
N GLY A 40 28.57 30.57 13.84
CA GLY A 40 29.75 30.11 13.13
C GLY A 40 30.59 29.36 14.17
N GLY A 41 31.47 28.47 13.71
CA GLY A 41 32.32 27.66 14.57
C GLY A 41 33.55 27.22 13.80
N GLY A 42 34.22 28.17 13.16
CA GLY A 42 35.62 28.04 12.79
C GLY A 42 36.46 28.64 13.92
N GLY A 43 37.36 27.84 14.48
CA GLY A 43 38.31 28.23 15.52
C GLY A 43 39.25 27.07 15.80
N SER A 44 40.47 27.19 15.29
CA SER A 44 41.56 26.22 15.31
C SER A 44 42.45 26.43 16.56
N VAL A 45 42.86 25.33 17.24
CA VAL A 45 44.05 25.08 18.12
C VAL A 45 44.36 26.08 19.26
N ALA A 46 44.80 25.76 20.50
CA ALA A 46 45.57 24.65 21.09
C ALA A 46 45.40 24.63 22.67
N PRO A 47 46.29 24.07 23.52
CA PRO A 47 46.04 22.86 24.31
C PRO A 47 46.12 23.00 25.86
N VAL A 48 45.74 21.92 26.56
CA VAL A 48 46.07 21.48 27.94
C VAL A 48 45.94 22.48 29.10
N GLY A 49 44.99 22.18 30.00
CA GLY A 49 44.98 22.66 31.38
C GLY A 49 44.04 21.79 32.22
N ALA A 50 44.63 20.93 33.05
CA ALA A 50 43.92 20.00 33.92
C ALA A 50 43.10 20.75 34.98
N ALA A 51 41.81 20.41 35.09
CA ALA A 51 41.00 20.68 36.27
C ALA A 51 39.98 19.55 36.43
N THR A 52 40.30 18.66 37.35
CA THR A 52 39.41 17.63 37.92
C THR A 52 38.17 18.30 38.49
N THR A 53 37.01 18.09 37.84
CA THR A 53 35.71 18.37 38.43
C THR A 53 34.96 17.06 38.61
N THR A 54 34.44 16.90 39.81
CA THR A 54 33.83 15.72 40.41
C THR A 54 32.59 15.27 39.65
N ASP A 55 32.64 14.01 39.22
CA ASP A 55 31.54 13.25 38.64
C ASP A 55 30.36 13.16 39.63
N THR A 56 29.32 13.97 39.41
CA THR A 56 27.99 13.66 39.92
C THR A 56 27.29 12.78 38.89
N LYS A 57 27.53 11.46 39.03
CA LYS A 57 26.92 10.40 38.23
C LYS A 57 25.40 10.37 38.48
N LYS A 58 24.67 11.22 37.76
CA LYS A 58 23.20 11.22 37.74
C LYS A 58 22.76 9.91 37.12
N LYS A 59 22.29 8.99 37.96
CA LYS A 59 21.71 7.70 37.61
C LYS A 59 20.64 7.95 36.54
N GLY A 60 20.98 7.67 35.28
CA GLY A 60 20.06 7.79 34.16
C GLY A 60 18.97 6.76 34.38
N GLY A 61 17.77 7.24 34.73
CA GLY A 61 16.58 6.40 34.64
C GLY A 61 16.46 5.91 33.22
N ASP A 62 16.16 4.62 33.06
CA ASP A 62 15.97 3.98 31.76
C ASP A 62 15.04 4.85 30.90
N GLU A 63 15.63 5.62 29.99
CA GLU A 63 14.86 6.41 29.05
C GLU A 63 14.20 5.42 28.10
N GLU A 64 12.95 5.10 28.42
CA GLU A 64 12.11 4.23 27.62
C GLU A 64 12.13 4.73 26.18
N LYS A 65 12.74 3.91 25.31
CA LYS A 65 12.88 4.23 23.89
C LYS A 65 11.47 4.47 23.34
N PRO A 66 11.24 5.57 22.61
CA PRO A 66 9.92 5.87 22.07
C PRO A 66 9.44 4.71 21.18
N SER A 67 8.16 4.38 21.30
CA SER A 67 7.55 3.34 20.46
C SER A 67 7.69 3.68 18.98
N LYS A 68 7.64 2.66 18.11
CA LYS A 68 7.73 2.80 16.66
C LYS A 68 6.70 3.79 16.10
N ASP A 69 5.49 3.78 16.66
CA ASP A 69 4.40 4.68 16.25
C ASP A 69 4.69 6.14 16.56
N ILE A 70 5.32 6.42 17.71
CA ILE A 70 5.73 7.77 18.10
C ILE A 70 6.87 8.25 17.19
N LEU A 71 7.81 7.38 16.83
CA LEU A 71 8.88 7.69 15.87
C LEU A 71 8.32 8.01 14.48
N ASN A 72 7.31 7.26 14.01
CA ASN A 72 6.63 7.53 12.75
C ASN A 72 5.90 8.88 12.79
N LEU A 73 5.14 9.16 13.87
CA LEU A 73 4.45 10.43 14.05
C LEU A 73 5.44 11.61 14.09
N LEU A 74 6.57 11.48 14.78
CA LEU A 74 7.63 12.47 14.79
C LEU A 74 8.24 12.70 13.40
N THR A 75 8.34 11.63 12.61
CA THR A 75 8.86 11.69 11.24
C THR A 75 7.89 12.43 10.33
N GLU A 76 6.60 12.12 10.40
CA GLU A 76 5.54 12.84 9.67
C GLU A 76 5.48 14.32 10.05
N LEU A 77 5.47 14.66 11.34
CA LEU A 77 5.46 16.05 11.78
C LEU A 77 6.66 16.84 11.26
N LYS A 78 7.83 16.20 11.16
CA LYS A 78 9.02 16.82 10.55
C LYS A 78 8.83 17.02 9.05
N ILE A 79 8.30 16.03 8.33
CA ILE A 79 8.04 16.12 6.89
C ILE A 79 6.98 17.20 6.60
N GLU A 80 5.93 17.27 7.40
CA GLU A 80 4.88 18.28 7.29
C GLU A 80 5.45 19.70 7.51
N ALA A 81 6.33 19.88 8.49
CA ALA A 81 7.03 21.15 8.66
C ALA A 81 7.92 21.50 7.45
N TYR A 82 8.60 20.50 6.86
CA TYR A 82 9.32 20.70 5.60
C TYR A 82 8.38 21.08 4.46
N ALA A 83 7.22 20.44 4.34
CA ALA A 83 6.21 20.74 3.32
C ALA A 83 5.65 22.17 3.45
N GLN A 84 5.34 22.59 4.68
CA GLN A 84 4.86 23.95 4.97
C GLN A 84 5.92 25.02 4.73
N GLU A 85 7.19 24.71 4.93
CA GLU A 85 8.26 25.67 4.61
C GLU A 85 8.48 25.75 3.10
N MET A 86 8.40 24.61 2.40
CA MET A 86 8.48 24.55 0.94
C MET A 86 7.31 25.27 0.25
N SER A 87 6.13 25.27 0.86
CA SER A 87 4.93 25.92 0.32
C SER A 87 5.05 27.45 0.19
N LYS A 88 5.93 28.07 1.00
CA LYS A 88 6.22 29.50 0.95
C LYS A 88 7.07 29.87 -0.26
N SER A 89 7.67 28.88 -0.93
CA SER A 89 8.47 29.10 -2.12
C SER A 89 7.59 29.32 -3.34
N LYS A 90 7.92 30.34 -4.13
CA LYS A 90 7.33 30.57 -5.46
C LYS A 90 7.52 29.40 -6.43
N HIS A 91 8.47 28.49 -6.14
CA HIS A 91 8.72 27.29 -6.95
C HIS A 91 7.73 26.16 -6.67
N TRP A 92 6.98 26.20 -5.56
CA TRP A 92 6.00 25.16 -5.24
C TRP A 92 4.85 25.11 -6.26
N SER A 93 4.41 26.27 -6.76
CA SER A 93 3.29 26.37 -7.71
C SER A 93 3.51 25.59 -9.00
N GLN A 94 4.76 25.31 -9.36
CA GLN A 94 5.13 24.52 -10.53
C GLN A 94 4.77 23.04 -10.40
N PHE A 95 4.59 22.54 -9.17
CA PHE A 95 4.27 21.13 -8.90
C PHE A 95 2.76 20.88 -8.73
N GLY A 96 1.95 21.94 -8.64
CA GLY A 96 0.50 21.85 -8.45
C GLY A 96 0.07 21.32 -7.07
N GLY A 97 -1.16 21.66 -6.67
CA GLY A 97 -1.78 21.12 -5.46
C GLY A 97 -1.28 21.69 -4.13
N LYS A 98 -1.91 21.23 -3.04
CA LYS A 98 -1.56 21.63 -1.68
C LYS A 98 -0.34 20.84 -1.19
N PRO A 99 0.65 21.48 -0.54
CA PRO A 99 1.75 20.78 0.10
C PRO A 99 1.24 19.85 1.17
N SER A 100 1.66 18.59 1.08
CA SER A 100 1.38 17.57 2.07
C SER A 100 2.54 16.57 2.12
N VAL A 101 2.61 15.82 3.23
CA VAL A 101 3.49 14.66 3.37
C VAL A 101 3.34 13.70 2.17
N GLN A 102 2.10 13.43 1.74
CA GLN A 102 1.81 12.53 0.63
C GLN A 102 2.38 13.07 -0.69
N THR A 103 2.21 14.37 -0.97
CA THR A 103 2.78 15.01 -2.16
C THR A 103 4.31 14.83 -2.22
N LEU A 104 5.01 15.03 -1.10
CA LEU A 104 6.48 14.87 -1.04
C LEU A 104 6.95 13.41 -1.22
N ILE A 105 6.12 12.46 -0.79
CA ILE A 105 6.35 11.03 -0.96
C ILE A 105 6.19 10.65 -2.45
N ASP A 106 5.14 11.16 -3.09
CA ASP A 106 4.79 10.84 -4.47
C ASP A 106 5.69 11.56 -5.48
N MET A 107 6.32 12.67 -5.09
CA MET A 107 7.32 13.36 -5.92
C MET A 107 8.48 12.44 -6.32
N THR A 108 8.85 12.55 -7.60
CA THR A 108 10.06 11.90 -8.10
C THR A 108 11.29 12.42 -7.35
N LYS A 109 12.37 11.62 -7.32
CA LYS A 109 13.63 12.04 -6.70
C LYS A 109 14.18 13.32 -7.37
N GLN A 110 13.98 13.46 -8.67
CA GLN A 110 14.43 14.61 -9.45
C GLN A 110 13.63 15.86 -9.07
N ASP A 111 12.30 15.80 -9.13
CA ASP A 111 11.43 16.94 -8.77
C ASP A 111 11.69 17.42 -7.35
N ARG A 112 11.82 16.46 -6.43
CA ARG A 112 12.14 16.77 -5.04
C ARG A 112 13.52 17.42 -4.94
N THR A 113 14.54 16.90 -5.62
CA THR A 113 15.88 17.51 -5.60
C THR A 113 15.86 18.94 -6.15
N THR A 114 15.16 19.18 -7.26
CA THR A 114 14.97 20.51 -7.86
C THR A 114 14.29 21.46 -6.88
N LEU A 115 13.20 21.03 -6.24
CA LEU A 115 12.50 21.84 -5.24
C LEU A 115 13.40 22.17 -4.05
N LEU A 116 14.14 21.19 -3.52
CA LEU A 116 15.05 21.37 -2.39
C LEU A 116 16.25 22.27 -2.71
N LEU A 117 16.68 22.29 -3.97
CA LEU A 117 17.69 23.23 -4.48
C LEU A 117 17.12 24.64 -4.60
N ALA A 118 15.93 24.79 -5.18
CA ALA A 118 15.29 26.08 -5.43
C ALA A 118 15.01 26.87 -4.14
N ILE A 119 14.80 26.17 -3.02
CA ILE A 119 14.61 26.78 -1.70
C ILE A 119 15.92 26.95 -0.93
N ASN A 120 17.09 26.68 -1.53
CA ASN A 120 18.41 26.75 -0.87
C ASN A 120 18.52 25.87 0.39
N MET A 121 17.91 24.67 0.40
CA MET A 121 18.03 23.77 1.55
C MET A 121 19.47 23.29 1.71
N LYS A 122 20.03 23.34 2.93
CA LYS A 122 21.40 22.85 3.20
C LYS A 122 21.52 21.34 2.93
N PRO A 123 22.66 20.83 2.41
CA PRO A 123 22.84 19.41 2.10
C PRO A 123 22.51 18.45 3.25
N GLY A 124 22.91 18.77 4.48
CA GLY A 124 22.60 17.95 5.66
C GLY A 124 21.10 17.83 5.96
N HIS A 125 20.31 18.87 5.67
CA HIS A 125 18.86 18.84 5.85
C HIS A 125 18.19 18.02 4.74
N ARG A 126 18.68 18.11 3.50
CA ARG A 126 18.21 17.26 2.39
C ARG A 126 18.40 15.78 2.72
N LEU A 127 19.59 15.39 3.17
CA LEU A 127 19.88 14.02 3.61
C LEU A 127 18.94 13.56 4.73
N LYS A 128 18.65 14.44 5.70
CA LYS A 128 17.74 14.12 6.81
C LYS A 128 16.29 13.95 6.34
N LEU A 129 15.82 14.82 5.43
CA LEU A 129 14.50 14.69 4.82
C LEU A 129 14.39 13.40 4.00
N GLU A 130 15.38 13.07 3.16
CA GLU A 130 15.39 11.82 2.40
C GLU A 130 15.35 10.59 3.32
N ARG A 131 16.08 10.59 4.43
CA ARG A 131 15.99 9.52 5.44
C ARG A 131 14.59 9.41 6.02
N HIS A 132 13.99 10.53 6.43
CA HIS A 132 12.62 10.53 6.96
C HIS A 132 11.60 10.06 5.93
N LEU A 133 11.69 10.51 4.68
CA LEU A 133 10.82 10.07 3.59
C LEU A 133 10.99 8.58 3.31
N SER A 134 12.23 8.06 3.34
CA SER A 134 12.51 6.64 3.19
C SER A 134 11.88 5.81 4.32
N THR A 135 12.04 6.25 5.58
CA THR A 135 11.41 5.62 6.74
C THR A 135 9.89 5.61 6.61
N LEU A 136 9.30 6.74 6.23
CA LEU A 136 7.84 6.82 6.08
C LEU A 136 7.34 5.96 4.92
N LYS A 137 8.01 5.99 3.76
CA LYS A 137 7.72 5.11 2.62
C LYS A 137 7.76 3.64 2.98
N ALA A 138 8.67 3.24 3.87
CA ALA A 138 8.76 1.87 4.37
C ALA A 138 7.59 1.47 5.31
N THR A 139 6.75 2.42 5.72
CA THR A 139 5.55 2.19 6.55
C THR A 139 4.25 2.36 5.79
N LEU A 140 4.28 2.97 4.60
CA LEU A 140 3.09 3.16 3.80
C LEU A 140 2.57 1.83 3.24
N PRO A 141 1.24 1.69 3.07
CA PRO A 141 0.68 0.55 2.39
C PRO A 141 1.24 0.41 0.97
N LYS A 142 1.60 -0.81 0.59
CA LYS A 142 2.01 -1.12 -0.78
C LYS A 142 0.81 -1.62 -1.56
N TYR A 143 0.30 -0.81 -2.49
CA TYR A 143 -0.81 -1.20 -3.34
C TYR A 143 -0.38 -2.24 -4.38
N ILE A 144 -1.19 -3.27 -4.56
CA ILE A 144 -0.94 -4.34 -5.54
C ILE A 144 -0.93 -3.79 -6.97
N CYS A 145 -1.77 -2.79 -7.26
CA CYS A 145 -1.82 -2.16 -8.59
C CYS A 145 -0.56 -1.39 -9.00
N ASP A 146 0.31 -1.07 -8.03
CA ASP A 146 1.58 -0.40 -8.28
C ASP A 146 2.75 -1.41 -8.41
N MET A 147 2.48 -2.71 -8.29
CA MET A 147 3.49 -3.77 -8.38
C MET A 147 3.71 -4.25 -9.80
N LYS A 148 4.88 -4.87 -10.05
CA LYS A 148 5.20 -5.46 -11.36
C LYS A 148 4.25 -6.62 -11.63
N VAL A 149 3.60 -6.61 -12.79
CA VAL A 149 2.78 -7.71 -13.29
C VAL A 149 3.65 -8.65 -14.13
N SER A 150 3.62 -9.95 -13.86
CA SER A 150 4.41 -10.95 -14.59
C SER A 150 3.60 -11.79 -15.58
N ASP A 151 2.32 -12.06 -15.28
CA ASP A 151 1.43 -12.82 -16.15
C ASP A 151 0.01 -12.25 -16.08
N VAL A 152 -0.72 -12.28 -17.19
CA VAL A 152 -2.07 -11.73 -17.32
C VAL A 152 -2.90 -12.59 -18.27
N VAL A 153 -4.08 -12.98 -17.79
CA VAL A 153 -5.13 -13.56 -18.63
C VAL A 153 -6.42 -12.79 -18.36
N VAL A 154 -6.98 -12.17 -19.39
CA VAL A 154 -8.30 -11.51 -19.32
C VAL A 154 -9.17 -12.01 -20.48
N GLY A 155 -10.48 -12.04 -20.28
CA GLY A 155 -11.45 -12.44 -21.28
C GLY A 155 -11.79 -11.35 -22.30
N LYS A 156 -11.71 -10.07 -21.90
CA LYS A 156 -11.95 -8.92 -22.77
C LYS A 156 -11.01 -7.77 -22.36
N GLY A 157 -10.53 -7.00 -23.34
CA GLY A 157 -9.72 -5.82 -23.10
C GLY A 157 -8.33 -6.16 -22.55
N CYS A 158 -7.84 -5.34 -21.61
CA CYS A 158 -6.57 -5.53 -20.92
C CYS A 158 -6.76 -5.51 -19.40
N LEU A 159 -5.67 -5.71 -18.65
CA LEU A 159 -5.67 -5.50 -17.20
C LEU A 159 -5.78 -4.00 -16.89
N GLY A 160 -6.78 -3.63 -16.08
CA GLY A 160 -6.91 -2.29 -15.52
C GLY A 160 -6.05 -2.13 -14.26
N LEU A 161 -5.30 -1.04 -14.15
CA LEU A 161 -4.51 -0.69 -12.96
C LEU A 161 -4.83 0.76 -12.53
N GLY A 162 -4.77 1.01 -11.22
CA GLY A 162 -5.03 2.33 -10.65
C GLY A 162 -6.52 2.67 -10.72
N THR A 163 -6.90 3.61 -11.58
CA THR A 163 -8.29 4.03 -11.79
C THR A 163 -8.96 3.34 -12.99
N LYS A 164 -8.23 2.56 -13.78
CA LYS A 164 -8.73 2.01 -15.05
C LYS A 164 -9.33 0.62 -14.85
N LEU A 165 -10.43 0.32 -15.55
CA LEU A 165 -11.06 -1.00 -15.48
C LEU A 165 -10.44 -2.03 -16.44
N GLY A 166 -9.79 -1.57 -17.52
CA GLY A 166 -9.22 -2.47 -18.55
C GLY A 166 -9.97 -2.46 -19.90
N GLU A 167 -11.06 -1.70 -19.98
CA GLU A 167 -11.74 -1.35 -21.24
C GLU A 167 -11.44 0.11 -21.60
N LYS A 168 -11.42 0.43 -22.90
CA LYS A 168 -11.09 1.79 -23.39
C LYS A 168 -12.08 2.80 -22.80
N ASN A 169 -11.54 3.82 -22.14
CA ASN A 169 -12.29 4.92 -21.51
C ASN A 169 -13.26 4.50 -20.39
N VAL A 170 -13.04 3.35 -19.75
CA VAL A 170 -13.84 2.93 -18.59
C VAL A 170 -12.99 2.96 -17.32
N SER A 171 -13.44 3.76 -16.36
CA SER A 171 -12.81 3.90 -15.04
C SER A 171 -13.49 3.00 -14.00
N MET A 172 -12.74 2.64 -12.97
CA MET A 172 -13.26 1.92 -11.84
C MET A 172 -14.10 2.84 -10.94
N ALA A 173 -15.32 2.42 -10.65
CA ALA A 173 -16.23 3.12 -9.75
C ALA A 173 -17.13 2.10 -9.05
N PHE A 174 -17.43 2.37 -7.78
CA PHE A 174 -18.30 1.57 -6.94
C PHE A 174 -19.33 2.48 -6.25
N LEU A 175 -20.62 2.25 -6.51
CA LEU A 175 -21.72 3.07 -5.97
C LEU A 175 -21.56 4.58 -6.28
N GLY A 176 -21.05 4.91 -7.46
CA GLY A 176 -20.80 6.27 -7.93
C GLY A 176 -19.44 6.83 -7.51
N GLU A 177 -18.76 6.20 -6.54
CA GLU A 177 -17.48 6.67 -6.03
C GLU A 177 -16.32 6.14 -6.89
N PRO A 178 -15.42 7.01 -7.37
CA PRO A 178 -14.28 6.60 -8.17
C PRO A 178 -13.25 5.82 -7.33
N VAL A 179 -12.79 4.69 -7.85
CA VAL A 179 -11.72 3.90 -7.22
C VAL A 179 -10.37 4.47 -7.66
N THR A 180 -9.55 4.90 -6.70
CA THR A 180 -8.25 5.55 -6.99
C THR A 180 -7.11 4.55 -7.13
N LYS A 181 -7.16 3.44 -6.39
CA LYS A 181 -6.20 2.34 -6.42
C LYS A 181 -6.93 1.03 -6.57
N GLY A 182 -6.85 0.41 -7.73
CA GLY A 182 -7.54 -0.86 -7.96
C GLY A 182 -6.91 -1.69 -9.07
N VAL A 183 -7.46 -2.89 -9.21
CA VAL A 183 -7.15 -3.81 -10.32
C VAL A 183 -8.46 -4.17 -10.99
N GLY A 184 -8.62 -3.78 -12.25
CA GLY A 184 -9.81 -4.04 -13.06
C GLY A 184 -9.59 -5.19 -14.03
N MET A 185 -10.57 -6.08 -14.15
CA MET A 185 -10.48 -7.27 -15.00
C MET A 185 -11.84 -7.61 -15.63
N TYR A 186 -11.81 -8.13 -16.86
CA TYR A 186 -12.99 -8.74 -17.46
C TYR A 186 -12.75 -10.26 -17.61
N PRO A 187 -13.44 -11.11 -16.84
CA PRO A 187 -13.37 -12.55 -17.02
C PRO A 187 -14.06 -13.00 -18.32
N LYS A 188 -13.68 -14.17 -18.84
CA LYS A 188 -14.44 -14.84 -19.91
C LYS A 188 -15.81 -15.26 -19.39
N ALA A 189 -16.83 -15.25 -20.25
CA ALA A 189 -18.20 -15.59 -19.85
C ALA A 189 -18.32 -16.96 -19.20
N LYS A 190 -17.56 -17.97 -19.66
CA LYS A 190 -17.32 -19.25 -18.99
C LYS A 190 -15.80 -19.40 -18.82
N GLY A 191 -15.29 -19.28 -17.60
CA GLY A 191 -13.85 -19.29 -17.34
C GLY A 191 -13.45 -18.27 -16.29
N GLY A 192 -12.38 -17.51 -16.53
CA GLY A 192 -11.92 -16.49 -15.59
C GLY A 192 -10.97 -15.47 -16.19
N ALA A 193 -10.50 -14.56 -15.34
CA ALA A 193 -9.38 -13.68 -15.56
C ALA A 193 -8.41 -13.83 -14.38
N LYS A 194 -7.12 -13.68 -14.61
CA LYS A 194 -6.10 -13.69 -13.58
C LYS A 194 -4.96 -12.74 -13.90
N ALA A 195 -4.32 -12.20 -12.87
CA ALA A 195 -3.09 -11.43 -12.99
C ALA A 195 -2.14 -11.80 -11.86
N LEU A 196 -0.89 -12.06 -12.22
CA LEU A 196 0.18 -12.42 -11.30
C LEU A 196 1.04 -11.19 -11.00
N PHE A 197 1.11 -10.81 -9.73
CA PHE A 197 1.86 -9.67 -9.24
C PHE A 197 3.09 -10.12 -8.47
N VAL A 198 4.20 -9.43 -8.72
CA VAL A 198 5.47 -9.65 -8.04
C VAL A 198 5.61 -8.64 -6.90
N ILE A 199 5.50 -9.13 -5.68
CA ILE A 199 5.83 -8.36 -4.49
C ILE A 199 7.36 -8.16 -4.46
N PRO A 200 7.86 -6.93 -4.24
CA PRO A 200 9.29 -6.69 -4.11
C PRO A 200 9.89 -7.53 -2.98
N LYS A 201 11.01 -8.21 -3.25
CA LYS A 201 11.73 -9.00 -2.25
C LYS A 201 12.12 -8.15 -1.04
N GLY A 202 12.08 -8.74 0.14
CA GLY A 202 12.34 -8.06 1.42
C GLY A 202 11.20 -7.13 1.83
N THR A 203 9.99 -7.32 1.29
CA THR A 203 8.83 -6.56 1.77
C THR A 203 8.49 -7.01 3.20
N PRO A 204 8.45 -6.10 4.19
CA PRO A 204 8.14 -6.47 5.56
C PRO A 204 6.78 -7.17 5.68
N SER A 205 6.68 -8.15 6.58
CA SER A 205 5.42 -8.80 6.94
C SER A 205 4.37 -7.78 7.37
N GLY A 206 3.10 -8.14 7.19
CA GLY A 206 1.97 -7.28 7.52
C GLY A 206 0.64 -7.96 7.21
N ALA A 207 -0.33 -7.19 6.74
CA ALA A 207 -1.64 -7.68 6.35
C ALA A 207 -1.95 -7.38 4.88
N LEU A 208 -2.44 -8.36 4.12
CA LEU A 208 -3.02 -8.12 2.81
C LEU A 208 -4.51 -7.78 2.99
N ALA A 209 -4.92 -6.62 2.47
CA ALA A 209 -6.24 -6.04 2.69
C ALA A 209 -6.81 -5.43 1.41
N GLY A 210 -8.13 -5.38 1.30
CA GLY A 210 -8.84 -4.70 0.22
C GLY A 210 -10.27 -5.20 0.08
N GLY A 211 -10.94 -4.76 -0.98
CA GLY A 211 -12.28 -5.21 -1.32
C GLY A 211 -12.37 -5.76 -2.75
N VAL A 212 -13.44 -6.48 -3.03
CA VAL A 212 -13.81 -6.92 -4.37
C VAL A 212 -15.25 -6.55 -4.66
N ALA A 213 -15.54 -6.18 -5.90
CA ALA A 213 -16.88 -5.82 -6.35
C ALA A 213 -17.02 -5.94 -7.86
N LEU A 214 -18.26 -5.82 -8.34
CA LEU A 214 -18.55 -5.53 -9.73
C LEU A 214 -18.52 -4.01 -9.95
N ASN A 215 -17.95 -3.60 -11.07
CA ASN A 215 -17.87 -2.20 -11.47
C ASN A 215 -19.25 -1.63 -11.79
N ASP A 216 -19.42 -0.32 -11.57
CA ASP A 216 -20.67 0.37 -11.86
C ASP A 216 -21.08 0.38 -13.34
N SER A 217 -20.14 0.16 -14.26
CA SER A 217 -20.39 -0.02 -15.70
C SER A 217 -21.06 -1.35 -16.06
N GLN A 218 -21.24 -2.26 -15.10
CA GLN A 218 -21.98 -3.50 -15.29
C GLN A 218 -23.40 -3.19 -15.77
N LYS A 219 -23.78 -3.75 -16.92
CA LYS A 219 -25.11 -3.59 -17.54
C LYS A 219 -25.83 -4.94 -17.59
N GLY A 220 -27.14 -4.90 -17.33
CA GLY A 220 -28.01 -6.08 -17.39
C GLY A 220 -27.92 -6.96 -16.15
N ARG A 221 -28.49 -8.16 -16.22
CA ARG A 221 -28.33 -9.20 -15.18
C ARG A 221 -27.32 -10.24 -15.67
N MET A 222 -26.54 -10.80 -14.74
CA MET A 222 -25.74 -11.98 -15.06
C MET A 222 -26.66 -13.21 -15.13
N LEU A 223 -26.39 -14.09 -16.09
CA LEU A 223 -27.18 -15.32 -16.30
C LEU A 223 -26.67 -16.50 -15.45
N GLY A 224 -25.45 -16.41 -14.90
CA GLY A 224 -24.85 -17.42 -14.04
C GLY A 224 -24.97 -17.10 -12.55
N LYS A 225 -24.20 -17.82 -11.72
CA LYS A 225 -24.19 -17.64 -10.25
C LYS A 225 -23.53 -16.32 -9.80
N GLY A 226 -22.90 -15.58 -10.71
CA GLY A 226 -22.07 -14.41 -10.44
C GLY A 226 -20.58 -14.72 -10.58
N VAL A 227 -19.75 -13.78 -10.14
CA VAL A 227 -18.29 -13.91 -10.18
C VAL A 227 -17.72 -14.27 -8.81
N LEU A 228 -16.70 -15.10 -8.79
CA LEU A 228 -15.97 -15.50 -7.61
C LEU A 228 -14.58 -14.89 -7.65
N PHE A 229 -14.17 -14.20 -6.60
CA PHE A 229 -12.82 -13.64 -6.49
C PHE A 229 -11.95 -14.57 -5.65
N ARG A 230 -10.70 -14.77 -6.05
CA ARG A 230 -9.73 -15.58 -5.30
C ARG A 230 -8.37 -14.91 -5.26
N ILE A 231 -7.69 -15.05 -4.14
CA ILE A 231 -6.27 -14.72 -4.00
C ILE A 231 -5.52 -16.03 -3.86
N ARG A 232 -4.59 -16.28 -4.80
CA ARG A 232 -3.75 -17.47 -4.81
C ARG A 232 -2.29 -17.09 -4.63
N MET A 233 -1.58 -17.89 -3.85
CA MET A 233 -0.13 -17.78 -3.71
C MET A 233 0.51 -18.82 -4.62
N THR A 234 1.34 -18.41 -5.57
CA THR A 234 1.88 -19.36 -6.56
C THR A 234 2.97 -20.25 -5.99
N THR A 235 3.62 -19.84 -4.89
CA THR A 235 4.69 -20.61 -4.25
C THR A 235 4.21 -21.98 -3.75
N ASN A 236 2.95 -22.09 -3.33
CA ASN A 236 2.34 -23.33 -2.84
C ASN A 236 1.05 -23.69 -3.59
N ASN A 237 0.77 -22.99 -4.70
CA ASN A 237 -0.45 -23.10 -5.49
C ASN A 237 -1.77 -23.09 -4.66
N SER A 238 -1.78 -22.39 -3.52
CA SER A 238 -2.90 -22.44 -2.58
C SER A 238 -3.81 -21.22 -2.69
N ILE A 239 -5.11 -21.44 -2.50
CA ILE A 239 -6.08 -20.35 -2.35
C ILE A 239 -6.04 -19.92 -0.89
N VAL A 240 -5.61 -18.68 -0.65
CA VAL A 240 -5.49 -18.11 0.70
C VAL A 240 -6.71 -17.31 1.13
N TRP A 241 -7.52 -16.91 0.14
CA TRP A 241 -8.79 -16.24 0.33
C TRP A 241 -9.68 -16.42 -0.90
N ALA A 242 -10.98 -16.57 -0.68
CA ALA A 242 -12.00 -16.59 -1.71
C ALA A 242 -13.25 -15.83 -1.23
N SER A 243 -13.89 -15.08 -2.13
CA SER A 243 -15.17 -14.44 -1.86
C SER A 243 -16.33 -15.45 -1.93
N ASN A 244 -17.53 -15.03 -1.54
CA ASN A 244 -18.76 -15.62 -2.08
C ASN A 244 -19.00 -15.14 -3.52
N HIS A 245 -19.92 -15.76 -4.26
CA HIS A 245 -20.32 -15.24 -5.58
C HIS A 245 -20.88 -13.82 -5.46
N VAL A 246 -20.31 -12.89 -6.22
CA VAL A 246 -20.79 -11.52 -6.39
C VAL A 246 -21.64 -11.49 -7.65
N SER A 247 -22.96 -11.43 -7.49
CA SER A 247 -23.92 -11.50 -8.60
C SER A 247 -24.60 -10.18 -8.95
N ALA A 248 -24.49 -9.18 -8.07
CA ALA A 248 -25.20 -7.90 -8.19
C ALA A 248 -24.28 -6.71 -8.03
N LYS A 249 -24.57 -5.63 -8.77
CA LYS A 249 -23.97 -4.31 -8.57
C LYS A 249 -24.28 -3.81 -7.15
N GLY A 250 -23.33 -3.11 -6.54
CA GLY A 250 -23.44 -2.59 -5.17
C GLY A 250 -23.06 -3.59 -4.08
N SER A 251 -22.83 -4.86 -4.41
CA SER A 251 -22.26 -5.83 -3.49
C SER A 251 -20.73 -5.69 -3.45
N LYS A 252 -20.19 -5.54 -2.22
CA LYS A 252 -18.75 -5.52 -1.94
C LYS A 252 -18.43 -6.59 -0.90
N GLN A 253 -17.28 -7.25 -1.06
CA GLN A 253 -16.75 -8.15 -0.04
C GLN A 253 -15.32 -7.73 0.29
N GLU A 254 -15.01 -7.59 1.57
CA GLU A 254 -13.67 -7.25 2.06
C GLU A 254 -12.85 -8.53 2.27
N PHE A 255 -11.54 -8.39 2.13
CA PHE A 255 -10.56 -9.37 2.57
C PHE A 255 -9.53 -8.72 3.46
N PHE A 256 -9.10 -9.45 4.48
CA PHE A 256 -8.09 -9.01 5.42
C PHE A 256 -7.43 -10.23 6.07
N PHE A 257 -6.15 -10.44 5.83
CA PHE A 257 -5.40 -11.55 6.43
C PHE A 257 -3.90 -11.25 6.52
N ALA A 258 -3.22 -11.93 7.44
CA ALA A 258 -1.79 -11.84 7.64
C ALA A 258 -1.03 -12.31 6.40
N TRP A 259 -0.06 -11.52 5.97
CA TRP A 259 0.84 -11.82 4.86
C TRP A 259 2.31 -11.71 5.30
N SER A 260 3.11 -12.70 4.91
CA SER A 260 4.57 -12.63 4.99
C SER A 260 5.20 -13.31 3.79
N GLU A 261 6.32 -12.75 3.31
CA GLU A 261 7.08 -13.31 2.20
C GLU A 261 7.55 -14.74 2.49
N GLU A 262 7.93 -15.05 3.74
CA GLU A 262 8.36 -16.38 4.16
C GLU A 262 7.26 -17.44 4.00
N LYS A 263 6.01 -17.12 4.35
CA LYS A 263 4.92 -18.11 4.39
C LYS A 263 4.13 -18.18 3.09
N LEU A 264 3.94 -17.04 2.43
CA LEU A 264 3.07 -16.90 1.28
C LEU A 264 3.85 -16.59 -0.02
N GLY A 265 5.15 -16.37 0.08
CA GLY A 265 6.00 -16.02 -1.06
C GLY A 265 5.84 -14.57 -1.52
N ASN A 266 6.49 -14.27 -2.64
CA ASN A 266 6.51 -12.93 -3.25
C ASN A 266 5.67 -12.84 -4.54
N LEU A 267 4.86 -13.85 -4.83
CA LEU A 267 4.04 -13.94 -6.04
C LEU A 267 2.57 -14.11 -5.65
N VAL A 268 1.78 -13.07 -5.92
CA VAL A 268 0.34 -13.03 -5.60
C VAL A 268 -0.46 -13.03 -6.90
N GLN A 269 -1.30 -14.05 -7.07
CA GLN A 269 -2.23 -14.13 -8.18
C GLN A 269 -3.61 -13.66 -7.72
N LEU A 270 -4.14 -12.63 -8.39
CA LEU A 270 -5.53 -12.21 -8.26
C LEU A 270 -6.34 -12.89 -9.36
N GLU A 271 -7.39 -13.64 -8.99
CA GLU A 271 -8.27 -14.35 -9.92
C GLU A 271 -9.72 -13.90 -9.79
N VAL A 272 -10.40 -13.83 -10.94
CA VAL A 272 -11.84 -13.68 -11.07
C VAL A 272 -12.35 -14.88 -11.86
N VAL A 273 -13.24 -15.67 -11.28
CA VAL A 273 -13.79 -16.89 -11.87
C VAL A 273 -15.29 -16.72 -12.13
N CYS A 274 -15.74 -17.15 -13.30
CA CYS A 274 -17.12 -17.16 -13.73
C CYS A 274 -17.61 -18.61 -13.81
N ASP A 275 -18.38 -19.02 -12.81
CA ASP A 275 -19.06 -20.32 -12.80
C ASP A 275 -20.39 -20.21 -13.57
N GLY A 276 -20.45 -20.80 -14.76
CA GLY A 276 -21.59 -20.68 -15.68
C GLY A 276 -21.46 -19.49 -16.62
N LEU A 277 -22.54 -19.16 -17.35
CA LEU A 277 -22.53 -18.13 -18.39
C LEU A 277 -22.70 -16.72 -17.78
N ASN A 278 -21.60 -16.10 -17.36
CA ASN A 278 -21.59 -14.74 -16.78
C ASN A 278 -21.06 -13.73 -17.81
N VAL A 279 -21.94 -13.24 -18.68
CA VAL A 279 -21.60 -12.21 -19.68
C VAL A 279 -21.54 -10.84 -18.98
N ASN A 280 -20.64 -9.96 -19.42
CA ASN A 280 -20.52 -8.57 -18.96
C ASN A 280 -20.35 -8.43 -17.43
N ALA A 281 -19.36 -9.13 -16.87
CA ALA A 281 -19.03 -9.06 -15.45
C ALA A 281 -17.74 -8.25 -15.22
N PRO A 282 -17.75 -6.90 -15.36
CA PRO A 282 -16.58 -6.09 -15.09
C PRO A 282 -16.23 -6.19 -13.60
N ALA A 283 -15.18 -6.92 -13.29
CA ALA A 283 -14.77 -7.23 -11.94
C ALA A 283 -13.63 -6.29 -11.53
N MET A 284 -13.63 -5.86 -10.27
CA MET A 284 -12.59 -4.98 -9.75
C MET A 284 -12.20 -5.34 -8.32
N TRP A 285 -10.91 -5.18 -8.06
CA TRP A 285 -10.29 -5.17 -6.74
C TRP A 285 -10.16 -3.71 -6.29
N ILE A 286 -10.73 -3.37 -5.14
CA ILE A 286 -10.77 -2.03 -4.56
C ILE A 286 -9.69 -1.93 -3.48
N ASP A 287 -8.76 -0.99 -3.66
CA ASP A 287 -7.63 -0.70 -2.78
C ASP A 287 -6.85 -1.95 -2.29
N PRO A 288 -6.53 -2.94 -3.16
CA PRO A 288 -5.78 -4.11 -2.76
C PRO A 288 -4.36 -3.69 -2.35
N ARG A 289 -3.98 -3.92 -1.10
CA ARG A 289 -2.72 -3.41 -0.52
C ARG A 289 -2.17 -4.28 0.59
N ILE A 290 -0.85 -4.20 0.78
CA ILE A 290 -0.15 -4.76 1.95
C ILE A 290 0.06 -3.65 2.97
N ILE A 291 -0.53 -3.81 4.16
CA ILE A 291 -0.37 -2.92 5.31
C ILE A 291 0.81 -3.44 6.15
N LEU A 292 1.94 -2.76 6.05
CA LEU A 292 3.21 -3.21 6.62
C LEU A 292 3.20 -3.14 8.16
N GLY A 293 3.71 -4.17 8.81
CA GLY A 293 3.80 -4.25 10.28
C GLY A 293 2.50 -4.56 11.01
N GLN A 294 1.39 -4.75 10.28
CA GLN A 294 0.11 -5.16 10.85
C GLN A 294 0.10 -6.69 11.09
N ASN A 295 0.66 -7.10 12.23
CA ASN A 295 0.89 -8.51 12.56
C ASN A 295 -0.29 -9.17 13.29
N ASP A 296 -1.30 -8.40 13.68
CA ASP A 296 -2.53 -8.83 14.37
C ASP A 296 -3.63 -9.32 13.42
N ALA A 297 -3.38 -9.30 12.10
CA ALA A 297 -4.32 -9.81 11.12
C ALA A 297 -4.57 -11.33 11.26
N PRO A 298 -5.79 -11.82 10.96
CA PRO A 298 -6.10 -13.24 11.05
C PRO A 298 -5.25 -14.02 10.04
N LYS A 299 -4.89 -15.26 10.39
CA LYS A 299 -4.16 -16.15 9.46
C LYS A 299 -5.03 -16.41 8.22
N PRO A 300 -4.45 -16.49 7.01
CA PRO A 300 -5.20 -16.86 5.82
C PRO A 300 -5.79 -18.26 5.96
N VAL A 301 -6.99 -18.46 5.42
CA VAL A 301 -7.60 -19.79 5.32
C VAL A 301 -7.04 -20.44 4.06
N VAL A 302 -6.05 -21.31 4.24
CA VAL A 302 -5.39 -22.02 3.14
C VAL A 302 -6.26 -23.19 2.72
N GLN A 303 -6.92 -23.07 1.57
CA GLN A 303 -7.69 -24.15 0.97
C GLN A 303 -6.84 -24.81 -0.11
N PRO A 304 -6.69 -26.16 -0.09
CA PRO A 304 -6.08 -26.86 -1.20
C PRO A 304 -6.93 -26.66 -2.46
N GLU A 305 -6.29 -26.61 -3.62
CA GLU A 305 -7.03 -26.58 -4.88
C GLU A 305 -7.88 -27.86 -4.96
N PRO A 306 -9.18 -27.76 -5.30
CA PRO A 306 -9.96 -28.95 -5.57
C PRO A 306 -9.24 -29.77 -6.66
N PRO A 307 -9.15 -31.11 -6.51
CA PRO A 307 -8.45 -31.93 -7.48
C PRO A 307 -8.99 -31.60 -8.87
N VAL A 308 -8.09 -31.35 -9.82
CA VAL A 308 -8.46 -31.24 -11.22
C VAL A 308 -8.96 -32.62 -11.61
N VAL A 309 -10.27 -32.84 -11.50
CA VAL A 309 -10.91 -34.01 -12.09
C VAL A 309 -10.78 -33.77 -13.58
N HIS A 310 -9.69 -34.25 -14.17
CA HIS A 310 -9.69 -34.53 -15.59
C HIS A 310 -10.87 -35.46 -15.77
N ALA A 311 -11.97 -34.92 -16.28
CA ALA A 311 -13.00 -35.74 -16.87
C ALA A 311 -12.26 -36.49 -17.97
N ILE A 312 -11.79 -37.69 -17.63
CA ILE A 312 -11.43 -38.71 -18.60
C ILE A 312 -12.78 -38.93 -19.28
N MET A 313 -13.01 -38.15 -20.32
CA MET A 313 -14.12 -38.32 -21.22
C MET A 313 -13.77 -39.60 -21.96
N THR A 314 -14.04 -40.73 -21.30
CA THR A 314 -14.01 -42.05 -21.90
C THR A 314 -14.97 -41.94 -23.06
N MET A 315 -14.42 -41.67 -24.26
CA MET A 315 -15.13 -41.86 -25.50
C MET A 315 -15.45 -43.34 -25.55
N MET A 316 -16.59 -43.73 -25.00
CA MET A 316 -17.24 -44.97 -25.41
C MET A 316 -17.53 -44.76 -26.89
N MET A 317 -16.62 -45.23 -27.73
CA MET A 317 -16.91 -45.48 -29.13
C MET A 317 -18.10 -46.43 -29.13
N MET A 318 -19.30 -45.90 -29.36
CA MET A 318 -20.43 -46.73 -29.72
C MET A 318 -20.08 -47.36 -31.05
N MET A 319 -19.55 -48.59 -31.01
CA MET A 319 -19.52 -49.44 -32.18
C MET A 319 -20.97 -49.79 -32.49
N THR A 320 -21.59 -49.03 -33.38
CA THR A 320 -22.82 -49.43 -34.06
C THR A 320 -22.48 -50.64 -34.92
N THR A 321 -22.74 -51.83 -34.39
CA THR A 321 -22.80 -53.06 -35.17
C THR A 321 -24.03 -52.99 -36.05
N THR A 322 -23.83 -52.65 -37.33
CA THR A 322 -24.84 -52.77 -38.37
C THR A 322 -25.04 -54.24 -38.68
N THR A 323 -26.08 -54.85 -38.11
CA THR A 323 -26.52 -56.20 -38.49
C THR A 323 -27.29 -56.10 -39.81
N MET A 324 -26.71 -56.59 -40.91
CA MET A 324 -27.46 -56.79 -42.15
C MET A 324 -28.37 -58.01 -42.03
N ARG A 325 -29.61 -57.88 -42.52
CA ARG A 325 -30.55 -58.97 -42.78
C ARG A 325 -30.48 -59.37 -44.24
#